data_AF-A0A645EXB7-F1
#
_entry.id   AF-A0A645EXB7-F1
#
_cell.length_a   1.000
_cell.length_b   1.000
_cell.length_c   1.000
_cell.angle_alpha   90.00
_cell.angle_beta   90.00
_cell.angle_gamma   90.00
#
_symmetry.space_group_name_H-M   'P 1'
#
loop_
_entity.id
_entity.type
_entity.pdbx_description
1 polymer ?
#
loop_
_entity_poly.entity_id
_entity_poly.type
_entity_poly.pdbx_seq_one_letter_code
_entity_poly.pdbx_strand_id
1 'polypeptide(L)'
;MLYEAGVYVNPVLPPATPATECLLRTSYMATLKEPLEKILENSNVFSGISELGPAFFSMLIVVALMYWGTMARIVRGEVLRIKEQEYVLAARAMGANSGRIIRSHILPNCIGPIIVTTTLQIPSAIFTESFLSFIGLGISAPLASLGSMVTDALQGVYSFPSRVVFPSVIIALIILAFNTVGDALRDVLDPRMKK
;
A
#
# COMPACT_ATOMS: atom_id res chain seq x y z
N MET A 1 43.95 0.18 52.95
CA MET A 1 42.59 0.12 52.38
C MET A 1 42.67 0.64 50.95
N LEU A 2 43.22 -0.19 50.06
CA LEU A 2 43.80 0.21 48.77
C LEU A 2 42.85 -0.03 47.58
N TYR A 3 42.91 0.91 46.61
CA TYR A 3 42.83 0.79 45.14
C TYR A 3 41.47 0.47 44.48
N GLU A 4 40.85 1.32 43.64
CA GLU A 4 41.20 1.86 42.30
C GLU A 4 41.35 0.81 41.16
N ALA A 5 40.69 1.12 40.03
CA ALA A 5 40.98 0.76 38.64
C ALA A 5 40.46 -0.56 37.98
N GLY A 6 39.70 -0.34 36.88
CA GLY A 6 39.73 -1.13 35.63
C GLY A 6 38.94 -2.45 35.63
N VAL A 7 38.46 -3.02 34.52
CA VAL A 7 38.72 -2.86 33.09
C VAL A 7 37.85 -3.96 32.41
N TYR A 8 37.03 -3.61 31.41
CA TYR A 8 36.66 -4.42 30.23
C TYR A 8 35.59 -5.51 30.49
N VAL A 9 34.65 -5.83 29.60
CA VAL A 9 34.85 -6.33 28.24
C VAL A 9 33.59 -6.07 27.41
N ASN A 10 33.78 -5.36 26.29
CA ASN A 10 32.91 -5.37 25.12
C ASN A 10 32.50 -6.82 24.79
N PRO A 11 31.20 -7.19 24.74
CA PRO A 11 30.84 -8.54 24.33
C PRO A 11 31.10 -8.64 22.82
N VAL A 12 32.32 -9.06 22.46
CA VAL A 12 32.57 -9.71 21.19
C VAL A 12 31.55 -10.84 21.11
N LEU A 13 30.57 -10.66 20.22
CA LEU A 13 29.54 -11.63 19.94
C LEU A 13 30.25 -12.97 19.61
N PRO A 14 29.98 -14.07 20.34
CA PRO A 14 30.59 -15.35 20.00
C PRO A 14 30.17 -15.74 18.57
N PRO A 15 31.02 -16.42 17.79
CA PRO A 15 30.67 -16.83 16.43
C PRO A 15 29.39 -17.66 16.48
N ALA A 16 28.36 -17.23 15.74
CA ALA A 16 27.03 -17.83 15.75
C ALA A 16 27.13 -19.32 15.39
N THR A 17 26.94 -20.18 16.38
CA THR A 17 26.80 -21.61 16.14
C THR A 17 25.47 -21.85 15.41
N PRO A 18 25.39 -22.82 14.48
CA PRO A 18 24.18 -23.07 13.68
C PRO A 18 22.94 -23.38 14.53
N ALA A 19 23.13 -23.85 15.77
CA ALA A 19 22.06 -24.04 16.74
C ALA A 19 21.46 -22.70 17.23
N THR A 20 22.28 -21.66 17.40
CA THR A 20 21.83 -20.36 17.93
C THR A 20 21.02 -19.58 16.89
N GLU A 21 21.38 -19.67 15.60
CA GLU A 21 20.59 -19.13 14.48
C GLU A 21 19.21 -19.79 14.37
N CYS A 22 19.15 -21.11 14.60
CA CYS A 22 17.90 -21.87 14.54
C CYS A 22 16.95 -21.47 15.69
N LEU A 23 17.50 -21.27 16.90
CA LEU A 23 16.75 -20.79 18.07
C LEU A 23 16.30 -19.33 17.94
N LEU A 24 17.12 -18.46 17.32
CA LEU A 24 16.73 -17.08 17.02
C LEU A 24 15.62 -17.03 15.96
N ARG A 25 15.65 -17.90 14.94
CA ARG A 25 14.57 -17.99 13.95
C ARG A 25 13.27 -18.53 14.54
N THR A 26 13.32 -19.57 15.38
CA THR A 26 12.11 -20.14 16.00
C THR A 26 11.53 -19.23 17.07
N SER A 27 12.35 -18.56 17.87
CA SER A 27 11.87 -17.56 18.84
C SER A 27 11.26 -16.33 18.14
N TYR A 28 11.91 -15.80 17.09
CA TYR A 28 11.37 -14.67 16.33
C TYR A 28 10.03 -15.01 15.65
N MET A 29 9.91 -16.21 15.06
CA MET A 29 8.66 -16.68 14.47
C MET A 29 7.55 -16.93 15.51
N ALA A 30 7.89 -17.40 16.71
CA ALA A 30 6.90 -17.66 17.76
C ALA A 30 6.41 -16.38 18.45
N THR A 31 7.31 -15.44 18.74
CA THR A 31 6.97 -14.24 19.53
C THR A 31 6.19 -13.19 18.74
N LEU A 32 6.33 -13.12 17.40
CA LEU A 32 5.60 -12.16 16.58
C LEU A 32 4.29 -12.70 15.99
N LYS A 33 4.20 -14.01 15.75
CA LYS A 33 3.03 -14.60 15.09
C LYS A 33 1.80 -14.62 16.00
N GLU A 34 1.98 -14.99 17.26
CA GLU A 34 0.89 -15.08 18.24
C GLU A 34 0.20 -13.74 18.59
N PRO A 35 0.92 -12.63 18.83
CA PRO A 35 0.26 -11.35 19.11
C PRO A 35 -0.46 -10.78 17.88
N LEU A 36 0.02 -11.10 16.67
CA LEU A 36 -0.63 -10.72 15.41
C LEU A 36 -1.96 -11.46 15.22
N GLU A 37 -2.02 -12.77 15.44
CA GLU A 37 -3.26 -13.56 15.34
C GLU A 37 -4.32 -13.11 16.37
N LYS A 38 -3.92 -12.81 17.60
CA LYS A 38 -4.83 -12.35 18.66
C LYS A 38 -5.46 -10.97 18.40
N ILE A 39 -4.73 -10.06 17.76
CA ILE A 39 -5.27 -8.73 17.40
C ILE A 39 -6.27 -8.85 16.24
N LEU A 40 -6.05 -9.83 15.35
CA LEU A 40 -6.95 -10.10 14.21
C LEU A 40 -8.28 -10.74 14.64
N GLU A 41 -8.29 -11.59 15.68
CA GLU A 41 -9.51 -12.26 16.15
C GLU A 41 -10.45 -11.38 17.01
N ASN A 42 -9.93 -10.36 17.71
CA ASN A 42 -10.68 -9.68 18.78
C ASN A 42 -11.58 -8.51 18.33
N SER A 43 -11.76 -8.27 17.04
CA SER A 43 -12.68 -7.21 16.60
C SER A 43 -13.81 -7.77 15.77
N ASN A 44 -15.03 -7.56 16.23
CA ASN A 44 -16.30 -7.96 15.58
C ASN A 44 -16.53 -7.30 14.19
N VAL A 45 -15.53 -6.54 13.70
CA VAL A 45 -15.43 -5.99 12.34
C VAL A 45 -14.76 -6.99 11.38
N PHE A 46 -14.02 -7.98 11.89
CA PHE A 46 -13.16 -8.90 11.14
C PHE A 46 -13.77 -10.28 10.85
N SER A 47 -14.95 -10.61 11.40
CA SER A 47 -15.56 -11.94 11.24
C SER A 47 -15.89 -12.29 9.78
N GLY A 48 -16.27 -11.31 8.94
CA GLY A 48 -16.46 -11.51 7.50
C GLY A 48 -15.15 -11.52 6.69
N ILE A 49 -14.02 -11.18 7.32
CA ILE A 49 -12.70 -11.01 6.68
C ILE A 49 -11.78 -12.20 6.98
N SER A 50 -12.06 -12.98 8.04
CA SER A 50 -11.31 -14.19 8.41
C SER A 50 -11.44 -15.35 7.41
N GLU A 51 -12.46 -15.35 6.54
CA GLU A 51 -12.53 -16.31 5.43
C GLU A 51 -11.44 -16.08 4.36
N LEU A 52 -10.90 -14.85 4.26
CA LEU A 52 -9.93 -14.47 3.23
C LEU A 52 -8.47 -14.79 3.58
N GLY A 53 -8.21 -15.37 4.75
CA GLY A 53 -6.88 -15.80 5.19
C GLY A 53 -5.95 -14.65 5.67
N PRO A 54 -5.12 -14.88 6.70
CA PRO A 54 -4.29 -13.84 7.32
C PRO A 54 -3.24 -13.22 6.38
N ALA A 55 -2.84 -13.93 5.32
CA ALA A 55 -1.89 -13.45 4.32
C ALA A 55 -2.47 -12.30 3.46
N PHE A 56 -3.73 -12.44 3.02
CA PHE A 56 -4.42 -11.40 2.25
C PHE A 56 -4.55 -10.11 3.06
N PHE A 57 -4.93 -10.24 4.33
CA PHE A 57 -5.09 -9.08 5.21
C PHE A 57 -3.77 -8.36 5.50
N SER A 58 -2.70 -9.12 5.78
CA SER A 58 -1.36 -8.56 5.99
C SER A 58 -0.89 -7.78 4.76
N MET A 59 -1.11 -8.31 3.57
CA MET A 59 -0.82 -7.64 2.30
C MET A 59 -1.63 -6.36 2.12
N LEU A 60 -2.94 -6.40 2.37
CA LEU A 60 -3.80 -5.21 2.30
C LEU A 60 -3.35 -4.10 3.24
N ILE A 61 -2.98 -4.42 4.48
CA ILE A 61 -2.45 -3.41 5.41
C ILE A 61 -1.17 -2.78 4.87
N VAL A 62 -0.22 -3.59 4.41
CA VAL A 62 1.06 -3.10 3.88
C VAL A 62 0.82 -2.16 2.70
N VAL A 63 -0.02 -2.58 1.76
CA VAL A 63 -0.41 -1.79 0.58
C VAL A 63 -1.12 -0.50 1.02
N ALA A 64 -2.09 -0.56 1.92
CA ALA A 64 -2.80 0.62 2.43
C ALA A 64 -1.84 1.61 3.12
N LEU A 65 -0.89 1.09 3.92
CA LEU A 65 0.14 1.88 4.60
C LEU A 65 1.18 2.48 3.65
N MET A 66 1.35 1.92 2.45
CA MET A 66 2.16 2.56 1.40
C MET A 66 1.39 3.70 0.70
N TYR A 67 0.12 3.48 0.33
CA TYR A 67 -0.63 4.45 -0.48
C TYR A 67 -1.24 5.61 0.32
N TRP A 68 -1.63 5.41 1.59
CA TRP A 68 -2.31 6.44 2.38
C TRP A 68 -1.48 7.73 2.54
N GLY A 69 -0.17 7.61 2.76
CA GLY A 69 0.70 8.76 3.02
C GLY A 69 0.84 9.66 1.80
N THR A 70 0.97 9.05 0.62
CA THR A 70 1.01 9.78 -0.66
C THR A 70 -0.32 10.48 -0.91
N MET A 71 -1.45 9.78 -0.72
CA MET A 71 -2.77 10.35 -0.92
C MET A 71 -3.07 11.51 0.06
N ALA A 72 -2.72 11.36 1.34
CA ALA A 72 -2.89 12.40 2.35
C ALA A 72 -2.11 13.68 2.01
N ARG A 73 -0.88 13.54 1.47
CA ARG A 73 -0.07 14.68 1.03
C ARG A 73 -0.73 15.42 -0.15
N ILE A 74 -1.27 14.69 -1.12
CA ILE A 74 -1.94 15.25 -2.29
C ILE A 74 -3.20 16.02 -1.87
N VAL A 75 -4.05 15.40 -1.06
CA VAL A 75 -5.28 16.05 -0.55
C VAL A 75 -4.94 17.32 0.23
N ARG A 76 -3.91 17.28 1.09
CA ARG A 76 -3.45 18.47 1.82
C ARG A 76 -3.00 19.59 0.87
N GLY A 77 -2.32 19.25 -0.22
CA GLY A 77 -1.91 20.21 -1.26
C GLY A 77 -3.12 20.89 -1.91
N GLU A 78 -4.10 20.11 -2.35
CA GLU A 78 -5.33 20.66 -2.95
C GLU A 78 -6.14 21.52 -1.99
N VAL A 79 -6.25 21.10 -0.72
CA VAL A 79 -6.95 21.88 0.31
C VAL A 79 -6.27 23.22 0.54
N LEU A 80 -4.93 23.27 0.58
CA LEU A 80 -4.19 24.52 0.73
C LEU A 80 -4.39 25.44 -0.48
N ARG A 81 -4.29 24.87 -1.69
CA ARG A 81 -4.51 25.60 -2.96
C ARG A 81 -5.90 26.23 -3.03
N ILE A 82 -6.94 25.49 -2.65
CA ILE A 82 -8.33 25.98 -2.67
C ILE A 82 -8.54 27.06 -1.60
N LYS A 83 -7.95 26.88 -0.42
CA LYS A 83 -8.07 27.85 0.69
C LYS A 83 -7.48 29.22 0.34
N GLU A 84 -6.48 29.28 -0.53
CA GLU A 84 -5.85 30.53 -1.00
C GLU A 84 -6.61 31.21 -2.15
N GLN A 85 -7.68 30.61 -2.68
CA GLN A 85 -8.43 31.22 -3.79
C GLN A 85 -9.32 32.39 -3.32
N GLU A 86 -9.43 33.41 -4.17
CA GLU A 86 -10.10 34.68 -3.87
C GLU A 86 -11.56 34.51 -3.45
N TYR A 87 -12.29 33.56 -4.04
CA TYR A 87 -13.69 33.28 -3.67
C TYR A 87 -13.82 32.68 -2.25
N VAL A 88 -12.84 31.91 -1.79
CA VAL A 88 -12.82 31.39 -0.41
C VAL A 88 -12.49 32.50 0.58
N LEU A 89 -11.57 33.39 0.22
CA LEU A 89 -11.21 34.54 1.04
C LEU A 89 -12.40 35.51 1.16
N ALA A 90 -13.11 35.79 0.06
CA ALA A 90 -14.32 36.60 0.05
C ALA A 90 -15.45 35.96 0.87
N ALA A 91 -15.70 34.65 0.73
CA ALA A 91 -16.68 33.93 1.53
C ALA A 91 -16.37 34.01 3.04
N ARG A 92 -15.08 33.97 3.40
CA ARG A 92 -14.64 34.14 4.79
C ARG A 92 -14.82 35.57 5.29
N ALA A 93 -14.55 36.57 4.45
CA ALA A 93 -14.79 37.98 4.77
C ALA A 93 -16.28 38.28 5.00
N MET A 94 -17.18 37.55 4.33
CA MET A 94 -18.63 37.59 4.56
C MET A 94 -19.11 36.83 5.82
N GLY A 95 -18.19 36.32 6.65
CA GLY A 95 -18.52 35.65 7.91
C GLY A 95 -18.92 34.18 7.79
N ALA A 96 -18.60 33.50 6.68
CA ALA A 96 -18.89 32.07 6.55
C ALA A 96 -18.09 31.21 7.55
N ASN A 97 -18.77 30.30 8.24
CA ASN A 97 -18.16 29.35 9.17
C ASN A 97 -17.25 28.34 8.42
N SER A 98 -16.11 27.99 9.02
CA SER A 98 -15.11 27.04 8.47
C SER A 98 -15.72 25.73 7.99
N GLY A 99 -16.66 25.15 8.75
CA GLY A 99 -17.33 23.90 8.36
C GLY A 99 -18.19 24.02 7.09
N ARG A 100 -18.84 25.19 6.89
CA ARG A 100 -19.63 25.49 5.69
C ARG A 100 -18.72 25.68 4.48
N ILE A 101 -17.58 26.36 4.66
CA ILE A 101 -16.56 26.52 3.60
C ILE A 101 -16.02 25.15 3.16
N ILE A 102 -15.70 24.27 4.13
CA ILE A 102 -15.19 22.94 3.82
C ILE A 102 -16.18 22.14 2.98
N ARG A 103 -17.44 22.01 3.43
CA ARG A 103 -18.44 21.15 2.75
C ARG A 103 -18.94 21.75 1.43
N SER A 104 -19.13 23.06 1.34
CA SER A 104 -19.71 23.70 0.15
C SER A 104 -18.68 24.14 -0.89
N HIS A 105 -17.42 24.39 -0.50
CA HIS A 105 -16.40 24.89 -1.42
C HIS A 105 -15.21 23.96 -1.52
N ILE A 106 -14.61 23.52 -0.41
CA ILE A 106 -13.37 22.72 -0.48
C ILE A 106 -13.65 21.31 -1.00
N LEU A 107 -14.58 20.58 -0.37
CA LEU A 107 -14.91 19.20 -0.72
C LEU A 107 -15.28 19.04 -2.21
N PRO A 108 -16.25 19.79 -2.77
CA PRO A 108 -16.63 19.63 -4.18
C PRO A 108 -15.49 19.99 -5.15
N ASN A 109 -14.61 20.95 -4.81
CA ASN A 109 -13.49 21.31 -5.68
C ASN A 109 -12.32 20.32 -5.59
N CYS A 110 -12.13 19.62 -4.46
CA CYS A 110 -11.10 18.59 -4.31
C CYS A 110 -11.46 17.25 -4.99
N ILE A 111 -12.74 16.95 -5.20
CA ILE A 111 -13.20 15.64 -5.71
C ILE A 111 -12.58 15.33 -7.08
N GLY A 112 -12.50 16.31 -7.99
CA GLY A 112 -11.92 16.11 -9.32
C GLY A 112 -10.47 15.60 -9.26
N PRO A 113 -9.54 16.38 -8.67
CA PRO A 113 -8.14 15.95 -8.50
C PRO A 113 -7.98 14.62 -7.74
N ILE A 114 -8.84 14.38 -6.74
CA ILE A 114 -8.84 13.12 -5.97
C ILE A 114 -9.17 11.93 -6.88
N ILE A 115 -10.25 12.02 -7.66
CA ILE A 115 -10.67 10.94 -8.57
C ILE A 115 -9.56 10.61 -9.57
N VAL A 116 -9.02 11.64 -10.23
CA VAL A 116 -7.93 11.47 -11.21
C VAL A 116 -6.73 10.79 -10.59
N THR A 117 -6.29 11.29 -9.43
CA THR A 117 -5.15 10.74 -8.70
C THR A 117 -5.38 9.28 -8.31
N THR A 118 -6.57 8.96 -7.81
CA THR A 118 -6.92 7.58 -7.45
C THR A 118 -6.91 6.67 -8.68
N THR A 119 -7.43 7.11 -9.82
CA THR A 119 -7.40 6.31 -11.06
C THR A 119 -5.97 5.99 -11.50
N LEU A 120 -5.06 6.96 -11.42
CA LEU A 120 -3.64 6.76 -11.75
C LEU A 120 -2.90 5.86 -10.76
N GLN A 121 -3.42 5.68 -9.54
CA GLN A 121 -2.84 4.77 -8.55
C GLN A 121 -3.25 3.31 -8.78
N ILE A 122 -4.36 3.03 -9.46
CA ILE A 122 -4.86 1.66 -9.71
C ILE A 122 -3.81 0.79 -10.44
N PRO A 123 -3.21 1.22 -11.58
CA PRO A 123 -2.18 0.42 -12.25
C PRO A 123 -1.00 0.10 -11.35
N SER A 124 -0.59 1.06 -10.52
CA SER A 124 0.52 0.89 -9.58
C SER A 124 0.17 -0.16 -8.51
N ALA A 125 -1.06 -0.12 -7.98
CA ALA A 125 -1.53 -1.09 -7.00
C ALA A 125 -1.60 -2.51 -7.57
N ILE A 126 -2.07 -2.68 -8.81
CA ILE A 126 -2.09 -3.97 -9.51
C ILE A 126 -0.67 -4.50 -9.68
N PHE A 127 0.26 -3.64 -10.12
CA PHE A 127 1.66 -4.04 -10.28
C PHE A 127 2.29 -4.48 -8.95
N THR A 128 2.09 -3.69 -7.88
CA THR A 128 2.59 -4.02 -6.55
C THR A 128 1.98 -5.32 -6.03
N GLU A 129 0.68 -5.54 -6.23
CA GLU A 129 0.00 -6.78 -5.86
C GLU A 129 0.62 -7.99 -6.55
N SER A 130 0.78 -7.88 -7.87
CA SER A 130 1.34 -8.96 -8.69
C SER A 130 2.81 -9.21 -8.37
N PHE A 131 3.58 -8.16 -8.05
CA PHE A 131 4.97 -8.27 -7.62
C PHE A 131 5.13 -8.96 -6.26
N LEU A 132 4.30 -8.61 -5.27
CA LEU A 132 4.32 -9.26 -3.96
C LEU A 132 3.92 -10.74 -4.07
N SER A 133 2.92 -11.05 -4.90
CA SER A 133 2.46 -12.42 -5.18
C SER A 133 3.51 -13.24 -5.94
N PHE A 134 4.27 -12.60 -6.84
CA PHE A 134 5.42 -13.20 -7.51
C PHE A 134 6.54 -13.59 -6.54
N ILE A 135 6.81 -12.76 -5.52
CA ILE A 135 7.83 -13.05 -4.48
C ILE A 135 7.33 -14.08 -3.44
N GLY A 136 6.07 -14.52 -3.53
CA GLY A 136 5.48 -15.47 -2.58
C GLY A 136 4.95 -14.83 -1.29
N LEU A 137 4.80 -13.51 -1.28
CA LEU A 137 4.18 -12.74 -0.19
C LEU A 137 2.73 -12.35 -0.49
N GLY A 138 2.16 -12.87 -1.58
CA GLY A 138 0.81 -12.56 -2.02
C GLY A 138 -0.22 -13.63 -1.66
N ILE A 139 -1.32 -13.57 -2.39
CA ILE A 139 -2.52 -14.38 -2.14
C ILE A 139 -2.26 -15.82 -2.59
N SER A 140 -2.25 -16.75 -1.65
CA SER A 140 -2.23 -18.20 -1.95
C SER A 140 -3.66 -18.72 -2.16
N ALA A 141 -3.80 -19.75 -3.00
CA ALA A 141 -5.07 -20.40 -3.36
C ALA A 141 -6.05 -20.55 -2.18
N PRO A 142 -7.37 -20.27 -2.30
CA PRO A 142 -8.24 -20.50 -3.47
C PRO A 142 -8.57 -19.29 -4.36
N LEU A 143 -8.11 -18.08 -4.03
CA LEU A 143 -8.34 -16.88 -4.85
C LEU A 143 -7.19 -16.70 -5.85
N ALA A 144 -7.46 -16.86 -7.15
CA ALA A 144 -6.47 -16.63 -8.19
C ALA A 144 -6.23 -15.11 -8.36
N SER A 145 -4.99 -14.69 -8.13
CA SER A 145 -4.51 -13.33 -8.37
C SER A 145 -3.65 -13.31 -9.63
N LEU A 146 -3.56 -12.17 -10.32
CA LEU A 146 -2.76 -12.07 -11.54
C LEU A 146 -1.30 -12.45 -11.29
N GLY A 147 -0.75 -12.08 -10.13
CA GLY A 147 0.59 -12.48 -9.73
C GLY A 147 0.73 -13.96 -9.38
N SER A 148 -0.28 -14.58 -8.75
CA SER A 148 -0.19 -16.02 -8.45
C SER A 148 -0.28 -16.87 -9.71
N MET A 149 -1.01 -16.41 -10.73
CA MET A 149 -1.02 -17.03 -12.07
C MET A 149 0.37 -17.01 -12.73
N VAL A 150 1.17 -15.96 -12.51
CA VAL A 150 2.55 -15.89 -13.02
C VAL A 150 3.46 -16.87 -12.25
N THR A 151 3.33 -16.90 -10.93
CA THR A 151 4.09 -17.84 -10.08
C THR A 151 3.81 -19.29 -10.43
N ASP A 152 2.56 -19.66 -10.66
CA ASP A 152 2.15 -21.00 -11.07
C ASP A 152 2.69 -21.35 -12.48
N ALA A 153 2.67 -20.39 -13.40
CA ALA A 153 3.21 -20.58 -14.74
C ALA A 153 4.73 -20.81 -14.74
N LEU A 154 5.46 -20.20 -13.80
CA LEU A 154 6.92 -20.33 -13.69
C LEU A 154 7.36 -21.74 -13.29
N GLN A 155 6.56 -22.46 -12.50
CA GLN A 155 6.87 -23.85 -12.15
C GLN A 155 6.95 -24.76 -13.39
N GLY A 156 6.26 -24.40 -14.48
CA GLY A 156 6.26 -25.12 -15.74
C GLY A 156 7.16 -24.53 -16.84
N VAL A 157 8.02 -23.54 -16.53
CA VAL A 157 8.72 -22.76 -17.56
C VAL A 157 9.66 -23.60 -18.43
N TYR A 158 10.30 -24.63 -17.86
CA TYR A 158 11.22 -25.52 -18.58
C TYR A 158 10.48 -26.44 -19.57
N SER A 159 9.21 -26.73 -19.33
CA SER A 159 8.40 -27.62 -20.18
C SER A 159 7.53 -26.86 -21.17
N PHE A 160 6.94 -25.74 -20.76
CA PHE A 160 6.03 -24.93 -21.58
C PHE A 160 6.24 -23.43 -21.31
N PRO A 161 7.25 -22.79 -21.91
CA PRO A 161 7.54 -21.37 -21.69
C PRO A 161 6.38 -20.44 -22.12
N SER A 162 5.52 -20.89 -23.04
CA SER A 162 4.32 -20.17 -23.47
C SER A 162 3.30 -19.92 -22.35
N ARG A 163 3.31 -20.72 -21.27
CA ARG A 163 2.39 -20.55 -20.14
C ARG A 163 2.66 -19.30 -19.31
N VAL A 164 3.92 -18.83 -19.27
CA VAL A 164 4.30 -17.61 -18.52
C VAL A 164 3.99 -16.36 -19.33
N VAL A 165 4.15 -16.42 -20.66
CA VAL A 165 3.93 -15.27 -21.54
C VAL A 165 2.49 -14.77 -21.48
N PHE A 166 1.51 -15.67 -21.40
CA PHE A 166 0.10 -15.31 -21.39
C PHE A 166 -0.31 -14.41 -20.20
N PRO A 167 -0.12 -14.79 -18.92
CA PRO A 167 -0.45 -13.93 -17.79
C PRO A 167 0.38 -12.64 -17.76
N SER A 168 1.66 -12.68 -18.18
CA SER A 168 2.51 -11.47 -18.24
C SER A 168 1.99 -10.44 -19.24
N VAL A 169 1.55 -10.87 -20.44
CA VAL A 169 0.99 -9.97 -21.45
C VAL A 169 -0.35 -9.40 -20.98
N ILE A 170 -1.19 -10.18 -20.30
CA ILE A 170 -2.46 -9.71 -19.75
C ILE A 170 -2.22 -8.61 -18.70
N ILE A 171 -1.30 -8.82 -17.76
CA ILE A 171 -0.95 -7.79 -16.77
C ILE A 171 -0.47 -6.51 -17.45
N ALA A 172 0.43 -6.64 -18.44
CA ALA A 172 0.94 -5.49 -19.19
C ALA A 172 -0.18 -4.72 -19.90
N LEU A 173 -1.12 -5.42 -20.54
CA LEU A 173 -2.26 -4.81 -21.21
C LEU A 173 -3.21 -4.10 -20.23
N ILE A 174 -3.48 -4.71 -19.07
CA ILE A 174 -4.33 -4.10 -18.03
C ILE A 174 -3.68 -2.81 -17.52
N ILE A 175 -2.40 -2.86 -17.15
CA ILE A 175 -1.65 -1.69 -16.66
C ILE A 175 -1.63 -0.59 -17.71
N LEU A 176 -1.38 -0.93 -18.98
CA LEU A 176 -1.38 0.02 -20.09
C LEU A 176 -2.75 0.66 -20.26
N ALA A 177 -3.81 -0.15 -20.32
CA ALA A 177 -5.18 0.33 -20.50
C ALA A 177 -5.60 1.30 -19.37
N PHE A 178 -5.34 0.94 -18.12
CA PHE A 178 -5.69 1.80 -16.98
C PHE A 178 -4.83 3.07 -16.93
N ASN A 179 -3.54 3.01 -17.30
CA ASN A 179 -2.72 4.23 -17.42
C ASN A 179 -3.28 5.17 -18.49
N THR A 180 -3.56 4.66 -19.68
CA THR A 180 -4.12 5.49 -20.78
C THR A 180 -5.48 6.07 -20.41
N VAL A 181 -6.36 5.29 -19.78
CA VAL A 181 -7.66 5.78 -19.30
C VAL A 181 -7.50 6.82 -18.19
N GLY A 182 -6.54 6.62 -17.28
CA GLY A 182 -6.24 7.58 -16.22
C GLY A 182 -5.71 8.91 -16.76
N ASP A 183 -4.83 8.87 -17.76
CA ASP A 183 -4.34 10.06 -18.44
C ASP A 183 -5.46 10.76 -19.21
N ALA A 184 -6.30 10.02 -19.94
CA ALA A 184 -7.46 10.59 -20.61
C ALA A 184 -8.44 11.25 -19.62
N LEU A 185 -8.69 10.61 -18.47
CA LEU A 185 -9.54 11.16 -17.42
C LEU A 185 -8.92 12.44 -16.83
N ARG A 186 -7.60 12.45 -16.61
CA ARG A 186 -6.85 13.63 -16.17
C ARG A 186 -7.01 14.78 -17.15
N ASP A 187 -6.86 14.52 -18.44
CA ASP A 187 -6.96 15.53 -19.49
C ASP A 187 -8.38 16.11 -19.58
N VAL A 188 -9.41 15.29 -19.38
CA VAL A 188 -10.82 15.75 -19.35
C VAL A 188 -11.14 16.55 -18.09
N LEU A 189 -10.56 16.18 -16.95
CA LEU A 189 -10.83 16.83 -15.66
C LEU A 189 -9.93 18.04 -15.36
N ASP A 190 -8.80 18.24 -16.08
CA ASP A 190 -7.95 19.42 -15.89
C ASP A 190 -8.61 20.66 -16.53
N PRO A 191 -9.19 21.59 -15.72
CA PRO A 191 -9.88 22.75 -16.26
C PRO A 191 -8.91 23.84 -16.75
N ARG A 192 -7.59 23.68 -16.56
CA ARG A 192 -6.58 24.67 -17.00
C ARG A 192 -6.35 24.67 -18.52
N MET A 193 -6.94 23.71 -19.24
CA MET A 193 -6.85 23.59 -20.70
C MET A 193 -7.94 24.35 -21.46
N LYS A 194 -8.97 24.87 -20.77
CA LYS A 194 -10.00 25.72 -21.38
C LYS A 194 -9.65 27.19 -21.16
N LYS A 195 -8.95 27.75 -22.15
CA LYS A 195 -8.84 29.20 -22.38
C LYS A 195 -10.20 29.79 -22.72
#